data_AF-A0A532EQN4-F1
#
_entry.id   AF-A0A532EQN4-F1
#
_cell.length_a   1.000
_cell.length_b   1.000
_cell.length_c   1.000
_cell.angle_alpha   90.00
_cell.angle_beta   90.00
_cell.angle_gamma   90.00
#
_symmetry.space_group_name_H-M   'P 1'
#
loop_
_entity.id
_entity.type
_entity.pdbx_description
1 polymer ?
#
loop_
_entity_poly.entity_id
_entity_poly.type
_entity_poly.pdbx_seq_one_letter_code
_entity_poly.pdbx_strand_id
1 'polypeptide(L)'
;MALEQASYVDARRMLLELEAWLRTKNESAAESLLEAFEELSTLHRLKVPVLLRKTLLSTNPIESMFSLVRHSERNIKPSRGSAMLQRWLGMVLFYCEEQFKRVKGFAEIAQVLETIEAEQAEPQSASTKKAA
;
A
#
# COMPACT_ATOMS: atom_id res chain seq x y z
N MET A 1 13.51 8.46 -5.22
CA MET A 1 13.40 7.63 -3.99
C MET A 1 13.58 6.16 -4.34
N ALA A 2 13.99 5.31 -3.39
CA ALA A 2 14.27 3.88 -3.64
C ALA A 2 13.10 3.14 -4.33
N LEU A 3 11.87 3.48 -3.96
CA LEU A 3 10.64 2.86 -4.46
C LEU A 3 10.20 3.38 -5.85
N GLU A 4 10.83 4.43 -6.36
CA GLU A 4 10.49 5.00 -7.68
C GLU A 4 11.22 4.32 -8.84
N GLN A 5 12.21 3.47 -8.55
CA GLN A 5 13.04 2.88 -9.59
C GLN A 5 12.31 1.87 -10.45
N ALA A 6 12.74 1.73 -11.70
CA ALA A 6 12.15 0.73 -12.61
C ALA A 6 12.60 -0.70 -12.29
N SER A 7 13.81 -0.87 -11.77
CA SER A 7 14.42 -2.18 -11.51
C SER A 7 14.38 -2.56 -10.03
N TYR A 8 14.02 -3.80 -9.75
CA TYR A 8 14.09 -4.40 -8.41
C TYR A 8 15.51 -4.31 -7.82
N VAL A 9 16.54 -4.52 -8.65
CA VAL A 9 17.95 -4.50 -8.20
C VAL A 9 18.35 -3.11 -7.72
N ASP A 10 17.95 -2.07 -8.46
CA ASP A 10 18.24 -0.69 -8.10
C ASP A 10 17.45 -0.23 -6.87
N ALA A 11 16.17 -0.63 -6.77
CA ALA A 11 15.34 -0.39 -5.59
C ALA A 11 15.95 -1.05 -4.34
N ARG A 12 16.36 -2.31 -4.45
CA ARG A 12 17.00 -3.08 -3.37
C ARG A 12 18.31 -2.43 -2.92
N ARG A 13 19.17 -2.00 -3.86
CA ARG A 13 20.43 -1.33 -3.51
C ARG A 13 20.17 -0.06 -2.69
N MET A 14 19.27 0.82 -3.14
CA MET A 14 19.00 2.05 -2.41
C MET A 14 18.28 1.85 -1.08
N LEU A 15 17.45 0.80 -0.93
CA LEU A 15 16.87 0.46 0.36
C LEU A 15 17.95 0.00 1.35
N LEU A 16 18.97 -0.73 0.90
CA LEU A 16 20.13 -1.10 1.74
C LEU A 16 20.99 0.12 2.10
N GLU A 17 21.20 1.04 1.17
CA GLU A 17 21.87 2.32 1.46
C GLU A 17 21.10 3.16 2.49
N LEU A 18 19.77 3.18 2.38
CA LEU A 18 18.89 3.85 3.34
C LEU A 18 18.95 3.18 4.72
N GLU A 19 18.97 1.86 4.77
CA GLU A 19 19.13 1.09 6.01
C GLU A 19 20.45 1.41 6.70
N ALA A 20 21.57 1.37 5.96
CA ALA A 20 22.88 1.68 6.49
C ALA A 20 22.94 3.12 7.03
N TRP A 21 22.28 4.07 6.35
CA TRP A 21 22.14 5.43 6.83
C TRP A 21 21.26 5.52 8.09
N LEU A 22 20.12 4.83 8.13
CA LEU A 22 19.21 4.80 9.28
C LEU A 22 19.89 4.22 10.51
N ARG A 23 20.73 3.19 10.36
CA ARG A 23 21.51 2.59 11.45
C ARG A 23 22.41 3.61 12.15
N THR A 24 22.87 4.65 11.44
CA THR A 24 23.63 5.77 12.05
C THR A 24 22.76 6.77 12.83
N LYS A 25 21.43 6.73 12.68
CA LYS A 25 20.48 7.69 13.25
C LYS A 25 19.55 7.09 14.29
N ASN A 26 18.97 5.92 13.99
CA ASN A 26 18.01 5.21 14.81
C ASN A 26 17.99 3.74 14.41
N GLU A 27 18.48 2.88 15.31
CA GLU A 27 18.53 1.43 15.13
C GLU A 27 17.13 0.83 14.91
N SER A 28 16.15 1.23 15.71
CA SER A 28 14.77 0.72 15.61
C SER A 28 14.12 1.06 14.27
N ALA A 29 14.45 2.22 13.69
CA ALA A 29 13.97 2.57 12.35
C ALA A 29 14.62 1.72 11.25
N ALA A 30 15.90 1.35 11.42
CA ALA A 30 16.60 0.47 10.49
C ALA A 30 16.05 -0.97 10.55
N GLU A 31 15.80 -1.50 11.75
CA GLU A 31 15.15 -2.79 11.95
C GLU A 31 13.75 -2.83 11.34
N SER A 32 12.92 -1.82 11.61
CA SER A 32 11.58 -1.73 11.02
C SER A 32 11.61 -1.65 9.48
N LEU A 33 12.59 -0.97 8.88
CA LEU A 33 12.76 -0.94 7.44
C LEU A 33 13.15 -2.32 6.87
N LEU A 34 14.00 -3.07 7.57
CA LEU A 34 14.40 -4.42 7.17
C LEU A 34 13.23 -5.40 7.23
N GLU A 35 12.39 -5.32 8.26
CA GLU A 35 11.16 -6.12 8.37
C GLU A 35 10.22 -5.84 7.19
N ALA A 36 10.02 -4.57 6.84
CA ALA A 36 9.14 -4.16 5.73
C ALA A 36 9.78 -4.32 4.33
N PHE A 37 11.03 -4.77 4.23
CA PHE A 37 11.80 -4.72 2.98
C PHE A 37 11.18 -5.57 1.87
N GLU A 38 10.70 -6.76 2.23
CA GLU A 38 10.05 -7.68 1.31
C GLU A 38 8.72 -7.12 0.79
N GLU A 39 7.92 -6.57 1.69
CA GLU A 39 6.63 -5.93 1.40
C GLU A 39 6.83 -4.73 0.46
N LEU A 40 7.79 -3.86 0.75
CA LEU A 40 8.15 -2.70 -0.07
C LEU A 40 8.64 -3.09 -1.48
N SER A 41 9.30 -4.24 -1.58
CA SER A 41 9.83 -4.73 -2.86
C SER A 41 8.79 -5.49 -3.70
N THR A 42 7.65 -5.84 -3.11
CA THR A 42 6.60 -6.66 -3.75
C THR A 42 6.04 -5.99 -5.01
N LEU A 43 5.86 -4.67 -5.01
CA LEU A 43 5.38 -3.95 -6.21
C LEU A 43 6.35 -4.04 -7.40
N HIS A 44 7.65 -4.14 -7.13
CA HIS A 44 8.66 -4.34 -8.17
C HIS A 44 8.69 -5.80 -8.64
N ARG A 45 8.50 -6.75 -7.72
CA ARG A 45 8.41 -8.19 -8.02
C ARG A 45 7.22 -8.52 -8.92
N LEU A 46 6.06 -7.95 -8.60
CA LEU A 46 4.82 -8.04 -9.40
C LEU A 46 4.86 -7.22 -10.70
N LYS A 47 6.00 -6.58 -11.02
CA LYS A 47 6.21 -5.77 -12.24
C LYS A 47 5.09 -4.75 -12.47
N VAL A 48 4.61 -4.12 -11.39
CA VAL A 48 3.51 -3.16 -11.46
C VAL A 48 3.91 -1.99 -12.36
N PRO A 49 3.10 -1.63 -13.37
CA PRO A 49 3.42 -0.52 -14.27
C PRO A 49 3.55 0.82 -13.53
N VAL A 50 4.37 1.70 -14.09
CA VAL A 50 4.81 2.94 -13.42
C VAL A 50 3.65 3.86 -13.04
N LEU A 51 2.60 3.92 -13.86
CA LEU A 51 1.43 4.77 -13.61
C LEU A 51 0.61 4.27 -12.41
N LEU A 52 0.29 2.98 -12.39
CA LEU A 52 -0.41 2.35 -11.26
C LEU A 52 0.42 2.34 -9.98
N ARG A 53 1.73 2.08 -10.11
CA ARG A 53 2.67 2.06 -8.98
C ARG A 53 2.73 3.39 -8.24
N LYS A 54 2.64 4.53 -8.95
CA LYS A 54 2.58 5.86 -8.31
C LYS A 54 1.38 6.01 -7.37
N THR A 55 0.24 5.41 -7.72
CA THR A 55 -0.94 5.43 -6.84
C THR A 55 -0.77 4.47 -5.67
N LEU A 56 -0.28 3.24 -5.90
CA LEU A 56 -0.10 2.23 -4.86
C LEU A 56 0.98 2.59 -3.82
N LEU A 57 2.03 3.30 -4.23
CA LEU A 57 3.07 3.78 -3.31
C LEU A 57 2.66 5.02 -2.52
N SER A 58 1.55 5.67 -2.87
CA SER A 58 1.08 6.86 -2.19
C SER A 58 -0.02 6.52 -1.20
N THR A 59 -0.03 7.21 -0.06
CA THR A 59 -1.15 7.16 0.90
C THR A 59 -2.29 8.10 0.51
N ASN A 60 -2.11 8.90 -0.55
CA ASN A 60 -3.06 9.91 -1.01
C ASN A 60 -4.51 9.42 -1.15
N PRO A 61 -4.81 8.23 -1.73
CA PRO A 61 -6.20 7.77 -1.85
C PRO A 61 -6.87 7.57 -0.48
N ILE A 62 -6.16 6.93 0.45
CA ILE A 62 -6.65 6.63 1.80
C ILE A 62 -6.77 7.93 2.61
N GLU A 63 -5.78 8.80 2.54
CA GLU A 63 -5.78 10.10 3.23
C GLU A 63 -6.89 11.02 2.72
N SER A 64 -7.10 11.06 1.40
CA SER A 64 -8.17 11.82 0.76
C SER A 64 -9.54 11.32 1.22
N MET A 65 -9.76 10.00 1.22
CA MET A 65 -11.00 9.39 1.73
C MET A 65 -11.23 9.76 3.20
N PHE A 66 -10.23 9.56 4.07
CA PHE A 66 -10.35 9.89 5.49
C PHE A 66 -10.60 11.38 5.74
N SER A 67 -9.99 12.27 4.94
CA SER A 67 -10.23 13.70 5.01
C SER A 67 -11.68 14.05 4.69
N LEU A 68 -12.22 13.50 3.59
CA LEU A 68 -13.61 13.71 3.16
C LEU A 68 -14.62 13.16 4.17
N VAL A 69 -14.37 11.97 4.72
CA VAL A 69 -15.20 11.36 5.76
C VAL A 69 -15.21 12.24 7.01
N ARG A 70 -14.04 12.62 7.55
CA ARG A 70 -13.96 13.50 8.73
C ARG A 70 -14.63 14.85 8.52
N HIS A 71 -14.52 15.42 7.32
CA HIS A 71 -15.17 16.67 6.99
C HIS A 71 -16.70 16.53 7.00
N SER A 72 -17.22 15.46 6.40
CA SER A 72 -18.65 15.20 6.29
C SER A 72 -19.28 14.77 7.61
N GLU A 73 -18.55 14.01 8.44
CA GLU A 73 -19.01 13.54 9.74
C GLU A 73 -18.98 14.61 10.83
N ARG A 74 -18.26 15.72 10.63
CA ARG A 74 -18.08 16.80 11.63
C ARG A 74 -19.39 17.33 12.20
N ASN A 75 -20.45 17.36 11.39
CA ASN A 75 -21.76 17.91 11.78
C ASN A 75 -22.75 16.82 12.24
N ILE A 76 -22.37 15.54 12.18
CA ILE A 76 -23.22 14.43 12.60
C ILE A 76 -23.16 14.35 14.12
N LYS A 77 -24.33 14.49 14.76
CA LYS A 77 -24.42 14.34 16.22
C LYS A 77 -24.16 12.88 16.61
N PRO A 78 -23.39 12.62 17.68
CA PRO A 78 -23.07 11.26 18.09
C PRO A 78 -24.33 10.45 18.39
N SER A 79 -24.51 9.32 17.69
CA SER A 79 -25.60 8.38 17.94
C SER A 79 -25.21 7.34 18.99
N ARG A 80 -26.11 7.02 19.92
CA ARG A 80 -25.92 5.96 20.90
C ARG A 80 -26.15 4.59 20.25
N GLY A 81 -25.17 4.08 19.50
CA GLY A 81 -25.19 2.72 18.96
C GLY A 81 -24.28 2.51 17.75
N SER A 82 -23.54 1.39 17.74
CA SER A 82 -22.64 0.98 16.66
C SER A 82 -23.36 0.82 15.31
N ALA A 83 -24.58 0.30 15.33
CA ALA A 83 -25.39 0.07 14.12
C ALA A 83 -25.83 1.37 13.43
N MET A 84 -25.96 2.48 14.15
CA MET A 84 -26.30 3.78 13.57
C MET A 84 -25.04 4.49 13.04
N LEU A 85 -23.90 4.35 13.73
CA LEU A 85 -22.59 4.80 13.24
C LEU A 85 -22.21 4.15 11.90
N GLN A 86 -22.39 2.83 11.76
CA GLN A 86 -22.13 2.13 10.50
C GLN A 86 -23.01 2.63 9.35
N ARG A 87 -24.28 2.93 9.62
CA ARG A 87 -25.19 3.50 8.61
C ARG A 87 -24.75 4.91 8.21
N TRP A 88 -24.37 5.74 9.16
CA TRP A 88 -23.84 7.07 8.87
C TRP A 88 -22.57 7.01 8.04
N LEU A 89 -21.61 6.16 8.43
CA LEU A 89 -20.38 5.95 7.67
C LEU A 89 -20.69 5.49 6.24
N GLY A 90 -21.61 4.54 6.06
CA GLY A 90 -22.04 4.09 4.73
C GLY A 90 -22.63 5.22 3.88
N MET A 91 -23.49 6.05 4.47
CA MET A 91 -24.06 7.22 3.78
C MET A 91 -23.01 8.27 3.45
N VAL A 92 -22.06 8.53 4.35
CA VAL A 92 -20.97 9.47 4.11
C VAL A 92 -20.05 8.97 3.01
N LEU A 93 -19.70 7.67 3.01
CA LEU A 93 -18.89 7.07 1.96
C LEU A 93 -19.59 7.13 0.60
N PHE A 94 -20.90 6.85 0.56
CA PHE A 94 -21.70 6.99 -0.65
C PHE A 94 -21.71 8.43 -1.18
N TYR A 95 -21.82 9.43 -0.29
CA TYR A 95 -21.71 10.83 -0.68
C TYR A 95 -20.30 11.22 -1.16
N CYS A 96 -19.26 10.71 -0.51
CA CYS A 96 -17.87 10.99 -0.86
C CYS A 96 -17.46 10.34 -2.19
N GLU A 97 -18.09 9.25 -2.58
CA GLU A 97 -17.80 8.51 -3.82
C GLU A 97 -17.86 9.40 -5.06
N GLU A 98 -18.83 10.32 -5.13
CA GLU A 98 -18.98 11.26 -6.25
C GLU A 98 -17.75 12.17 -6.46
N GLN A 99 -16.94 12.36 -5.41
CA GLN A 99 -15.75 13.21 -5.46
C GLN A 99 -14.47 12.41 -5.78
N PHE A 100 -14.55 11.08 -5.81
CA PHE A 100 -13.39 10.24 -6.04
C PHE A 100 -12.92 10.32 -7.49
N LYS A 101 -11.60 10.39 -7.65
CA LYS A 101 -10.95 10.37 -8.95
C LYS A 101 -10.63 8.94 -9.33
N ARG A 102 -10.74 8.62 -10.61
CA ARG A 102 -10.31 7.33 -11.15
C ARG A 102 -8.82 7.11 -10.84
N VAL A 103 -8.48 5.89 -10.44
CA VAL A 103 -7.10 5.45 -10.17
C VAL A 103 -6.25 5.65 -11.43
N LYS A 104 -5.04 6.19 -11.25
CA LYS A 104 -4.08 6.32 -12.36
C LYS A 104 -3.58 4.94 -12.72
N GLY A 105 -3.54 4.61 -14.01
CA GLY A 105 -3.17 3.26 -14.46
C GLY A 105 -4.25 2.21 -14.19
N PHE A 106 -5.52 2.58 -14.00
CA PHE A 106 -6.58 1.59 -13.72
C PHE A 106 -6.72 0.48 -14.77
N ALA A 107 -6.41 0.77 -16.04
CA ALA A 107 -6.44 -0.23 -17.11
C ALA A 107 -5.37 -1.32 -16.94
N GLU A 108 -4.30 -1.01 -16.22
CA GLU A 108 -3.16 -1.90 -15.95
C GLU A 108 -3.46 -2.86 -14.77
N ILE A 109 -4.56 -2.65 -14.04
CA ILE A 109 -4.93 -3.48 -12.88
C ILE A 109 -5.15 -4.93 -13.31
N ALA A 110 -5.80 -5.18 -14.44
CA ALA A 110 -6.04 -6.53 -14.95
C ALA A 110 -4.73 -7.31 -15.16
N GLN A 111 -3.72 -6.67 -15.74
CA GLN A 111 -2.40 -7.26 -15.94
C GLN A 111 -1.72 -7.62 -14.62
N VAL A 112 -1.84 -6.76 -13.60
CA VAL A 112 -1.29 -7.03 -12.27
C VAL A 112 -2.01 -8.19 -11.59
N LEU A 113 -3.33 -8.30 -11.75
CA LEU A 113 -4.10 -9.44 -11.23
C LEU A 113 -3.64 -10.76 -11.84
N GLU A 114 -3.48 -10.82 -13.17
CA GLU A 114 -2.93 -12.01 -13.85
C GLU A 114 -1.55 -12.39 -13.31
N THR A 115 -0.69 -11.38 -13.04
CA THR A 115 0.64 -11.62 -12.48
C THR A 115 0.57 -12.17 -11.06
N ILE A 116 -0.35 -11.67 -10.24
CA ILE A 116 -0.59 -12.17 -8.88
C ILE A 116 -1.11 -13.61 -8.92
N GLU A 117 -2.07 -13.91 -9.80
CA GLU A 117 -2.62 -15.25 -9.96
C GLU A 117 -1.56 -16.25 -10.42
N ALA A 118 -0.69 -15.87 -11.36
CA ALA A 118 0.44 -16.69 -11.80
C ALA A 118 1.42 -16.99 -10.65
N GLU A 119 1.79 -15.97 -9.86
CA GLU A 119 2.65 -16.10 -8.68
C GLU A 119 2.03 -16.96 -7.56
N GLN A 120 0.70 -16.98 -7.44
CA GLN A 120 -0.02 -17.83 -6.48
C GLN A 120 -0.21 -19.27 -6.97
N ALA A 121 -0.30 -19.46 -8.29
CA ALA A 121 -0.43 -20.77 -8.93
C ALA A 121 0.90 -21.53 -8.98
N GLU A 122 2.03 -20.84 -8.95
CA GLU A 122 3.33 -21.46 -8.70
C GLU A 122 3.36 -21.99 -7.26
N PRO A 123 3.42 -23.33 -7.04
CA PRO A 123 3.45 -23.87 -5.69
C PRO A 123 4.71 -23.37 -4.99
N GLN A 124 4.57 -22.86 -3.75
CA GLN A 124 5.67 -22.43 -2.88
C GLN A 124 6.76 -23.51 -2.78
N SER A 125 7.72 -23.51 -3.69
CA SER A 125 8.90 -24.36 -3.59
C SER A 125 9.91 -23.67 -2.69
N ALA A 126 9.94 -24.16 -1.45
CA ALA A 126 11.08 -24.14 -0.52
C ALA A 126 11.44 -22.84 0.22
N SER A 127 10.76 -22.57 1.34
CA SER A 127 11.40 -22.00 2.54
C SER A 127 10.91 -22.65 3.84
N THR A 128 10.93 -23.98 3.89
CA THR A 128 11.03 -24.72 5.16
C THR A 128 12.32 -25.55 5.13
N LYS A 129 13.45 -24.92 5.46
CA LYS A 129 14.60 -25.64 6.03
C LYS A 129 14.71 -25.12 7.46
N LYS A 130 14.06 -25.78 8.43
CA LYS A 130 14.72 -26.72 9.36
C LYS A 130 16.18 -26.35 9.66
N ALA A 131 16.38 -25.75 10.83
CA ALA A 131 17.52 -25.98 11.71
C ALA A 131 16.87 -26.12 13.10
N ALA A 132 16.77 -27.29 13.74
CA ALA A 132 17.82 -28.23 14.16
C ALA A 132 18.88 -27.54 15.02
#